data_AF-A0AAW9DU84-F1
#
_entry.id   AF-A0AAW9DU84-F1
#
_cell.length_a   1.000
_cell.length_b   1.000
_cell.length_c   1.000
_cell.angle_alpha   90.00
_cell.angle_beta   90.00
_cell.angle_gamma   90.00
#
_symmetry.space_group_name_H-M   'P 1'
#
loop_
_entity.id
_entity.type
_entity.pdbx_description
1 polymer ?
#
loop_
_entity_poly.entity_id
_entity_poly.type
_entity_poly.pdbx_seq_one_letter_code
_entity_poly.pdbx_strand_id
1 'polypeptide(L)'
;MTETPTISLTDRFAAIIRGLRNDVCVRGFQTGLNHLLLALISTRLTRIIERFAAIVSRDRATPAQPAETPARKPRPTPGREPPPGPAPLRLPYHFAWLLRLVPPTITQGNAAVNGRIGIQSLLDDPELLALIARNRAAGRLFRPLCHMLGIQTPPLLRRPKRPRAPDPTPPDPTPPAEPPRRRQPRAAPRPSPFPSKPRTPPAWDQHLAFHQILATRDFQF
;
A
#
# COMPACT_ATOMS: atom_id res chain seq x y z
N MET A 1 2.74 -16.46 44.53
CA MET A 1 2.12 -16.91 43.27
C MET A 1 2.16 -15.74 42.30
N THR A 2 3.16 -15.69 41.42
CA THR A 2 3.27 -14.65 40.40
C THR A 2 2.37 -15.04 39.23
N GLU A 3 1.20 -14.41 39.13
CA GLU A 3 0.39 -14.45 37.92
C GLU A 3 1.25 -13.93 36.76
N THR A 4 1.64 -14.82 35.85
CA THR A 4 2.30 -14.39 34.62
C THR A 4 1.26 -13.66 33.78
N PRO A 5 1.49 -12.40 33.40
CA PRO A 5 0.50 -11.66 32.62
C PRO A 5 0.33 -12.38 31.27
N THR A 6 -0.85 -12.95 31.05
CA THR A 6 -1.24 -13.54 29.76
C THR A 6 -1.22 -12.44 28.72
N ILE A 7 -0.18 -12.41 27.88
CA ILE A 7 -0.03 -11.41 26.84
C ILE A 7 -1.23 -11.51 25.90
N SER A 8 -2.01 -10.44 25.77
CA SER A 8 -3.22 -10.45 24.96
C SER A 8 -2.90 -10.74 23.49
N LEU A 9 -3.85 -11.31 22.75
CA LEU A 9 -3.71 -11.57 21.31
C LEU A 9 -3.32 -10.29 20.52
N THR A 10 -3.92 -9.16 20.87
CA THR A 10 -3.60 -7.84 20.28
C THR A 10 -2.17 -7.42 20.56
N ASP A 11 -1.68 -7.64 21.78
CA ASP A 11 -0.31 -7.28 22.17
C ASP A 11 0.71 -8.18 21.48
N ARG A 12 0.44 -9.49 21.42
CA ARG A 12 1.28 -10.45 20.67
C ARG A 12 1.39 -10.05 19.20
N PHE A 13 0.25 -9.76 18.55
CA PHE A 13 0.22 -9.29 17.16
C PHE A 13 0.98 -7.97 16.98
N ALA A 14 0.72 -6.98 17.82
CA ALA A 14 1.37 -5.67 17.76
C ALA A 14 2.88 -5.78 18.00
N ALA A 15 3.33 -6.66 18.89
CA ALA A 15 4.75 -6.90 19.15
C ALA A 15 5.45 -7.47 17.90
N ILE A 16 4.86 -8.47 17.25
CA ILE A 16 5.41 -9.08 16.03
C ILE A 16 5.52 -8.03 14.91
N ILE A 17 4.47 -7.25 14.65
CA ILE A 17 4.48 -6.24 13.59
C ILE A 17 5.40 -5.07 13.93
N ARG A 18 5.52 -4.67 15.20
CA ARG A 18 6.48 -3.64 15.63
C ARG A 18 7.93 -4.10 15.46
N GLY A 19 8.23 -5.35 15.83
CA GLY A 19 9.56 -5.95 15.60
C GLY A 19 9.91 -5.97 14.12
N LEU A 20 8.98 -6.44 13.28
CA LEU A 20 9.13 -6.42 11.82
C LEU A 20 9.35 -5.00 11.28
N ARG A 21 8.57 -4.02 11.73
CA ARG A 21 8.69 -2.61 11.31
C ARG A 21 10.05 -2.03 11.69
N ASN A 22 10.44 -2.17 12.96
CA ASN A 22 11.70 -1.62 13.46
C ASN A 22 12.87 -2.14 12.63
N ASP A 23 12.84 -3.45 12.37
CA ASP A 23 13.86 -4.11 11.63
C ASP A 23 13.95 -3.71 10.15
N VAL A 24 12.81 -3.62 9.46
CA VAL A 24 12.74 -3.13 8.08
C VAL A 24 13.27 -1.71 7.99
N CYS A 25 13.00 -0.86 8.98
CA CYS A 25 13.57 0.48 9.03
C CYS A 25 15.09 0.43 9.20
N VAL A 26 15.60 -0.23 10.25
CA VAL A 26 17.03 -0.30 10.56
C VAL A 26 17.82 -0.85 9.38
N ARG A 27 17.40 -1.99 8.84
CA ARG A 27 18.11 -2.63 7.72
C ARG A 27 17.88 -1.94 6.40
N GLY A 28 16.68 -1.41 6.18
CA GLY A 28 16.39 -0.63 4.98
C GLY A 28 17.27 0.59 4.85
N PHE A 29 17.58 1.27 5.97
CA PHE A 29 18.56 2.36 5.98
C PHE A 29 19.96 1.84 5.65
N GLN A 30 20.39 0.72 6.23
CA GLN A 30 21.70 0.13 5.98
C GLN A 30 21.89 -0.33 4.52
N THR A 31 20.83 -0.79 3.85
CA THR A 31 20.87 -1.25 2.45
C THR A 31 20.60 -0.13 1.44
N GLY A 32 20.44 1.12 1.89
CA GLY A 32 20.20 2.27 1.02
C GLY A 32 18.80 2.31 0.40
N LEU A 33 17.81 1.65 1.01
CA LEU A 33 16.42 1.79 0.58
C LEU A 33 15.95 3.24 0.71
N ASN A 34 15.17 3.68 -0.27
CA ASN A 34 14.62 5.02 -0.30
C ASN A 34 13.81 5.31 0.98
N HIS A 35 14.12 6.40 1.68
CA HIS A 35 13.48 6.81 2.93
C HIS A 35 11.95 6.94 2.81
N LEU A 36 11.43 7.40 1.67
CA LEU A 36 9.98 7.48 1.41
C LEU A 36 9.36 6.09 1.28
N LEU A 37 10.08 5.13 0.68
CA LEU A 37 9.62 3.74 0.63
C LEU A 37 9.56 3.14 2.04
N LEU A 38 10.57 3.36 2.87
CA LEU A 38 10.58 2.93 4.28
C LEU A 38 9.43 3.56 5.06
N ALA A 39 9.17 4.86 4.88
CA ALA A 39 8.03 5.54 5.48
C ALA A 39 6.70 4.91 5.05
N LEU A 40 6.51 4.60 3.76
CA LEU A 40 5.29 3.96 3.26
C LEU A 40 5.09 2.55 3.85
N ILE A 41 6.15 1.75 3.97
CA ILE A 41 6.09 0.42 4.58
C ILE A 41 5.73 0.56 6.07
N SER A 42 6.42 1.44 6.77
CA SER A 42 6.23 1.75 8.20
C SER A 42 4.79 2.17 8.48
N THR A 43 4.25 3.16 7.75
CA THR A 43 2.85 3.61 7.88
C THR A 43 1.86 2.48 7.58
N ARG A 44 2.13 1.65 6.57
CA ARG A 44 1.26 0.52 6.23
C ARG A 44 1.20 -0.51 7.36
N LEU A 45 2.33 -0.85 7.97
CA LEU A 45 2.40 -1.78 9.10
C LEU A 45 1.71 -1.21 10.34
N THR A 46 1.90 0.08 10.65
CA THR A 46 1.19 0.74 11.76
C THR A 46 -0.32 0.72 11.57
N ARG A 47 -0.80 1.06 10.36
CA ARG A 47 -2.25 0.99 10.05
C ARG A 47 -2.81 -0.42 10.18
N ILE A 48 -2.01 -1.46 9.92
CA ILE A 48 -2.43 -2.84 10.12
C ILE A 48 -2.61 -3.16 11.61
N ILE A 49 -1.70 -2.70 12.47
CA ILE A 49 -1.82 -2.83 13.94
C ILE A 49 -3.10 -2.15 14.43
N GLU A 50 -3.28 -0.87 14.07
CA GLU A 50 -4.44 -0.07 14.49
C GLU A 50 -5.75 -0.70 14.05
N ARG A 51 -5.82 -1.19 12.80
CA ARG A 51 -7.02 -1.86 12.29
C ARG A 51 -7.29 -3.18 13.00
N PHE A 52 -6.26 -3.94 13.35
CA PHE A 52 -6.44 -5.17 14.12
C PHE A 52 -7.00 -4.88 15.51
N ALA A 53 -6.40 -3.92 16.22
CA ALA A 53 -6.88 -3.50 17.54
C ALA A 53 -8.34 -3.03 17.48
N ALA A 54 -8.70 -2.20 16.47
CA ALA A 54 -10.08 -1.76 16.28
C ALA A 54 -11.06 -2.92 16.00
N ILE A 55 -10.63 -3.97 15.30
CA ILE A 55 -11.45 -5.17 15.06
C ILE A 55 -11.68 -5.93 16.35
N VAL A 56 -10.63 -6.17 17.15
CA VAL A 56 -10.73 -6.88 18.44
C VAL A 56 -11.59 -6.10 19.42
N SER A 57 -11.43 -4.78 19.51
CA SER A 57 -12.25 -3.94 20.39
C SER A 57 -13.73 -3.96 20.00
N ARG A 58 -14.03 -3.97 18.69
CA ARG A 58 -15.42 -4.07 18.20
C ARG A 58 -16.03 -5.45 18.39
N ASP A 59 -15.23 -6.53 18.34
CA ASP A 59 -15.70 -7.89 18.62
C ASP A 59 -16.08 -8.06 20.10
N ARG A 60 -15.36 -7.39 21.00
CA ARG A 60 -15.62 -7.39 22.45
C ARG A 60 -16.78 -6.48 22.85
N ALA A 61 -17.02 -5.41 22.10
CA ALA A 61 -18.18 -4.55 22.32
C ALA A 61 -19.44 -5.27 21.82
N THR A 62 -20.36 -5.59 22.74
CA THR A 62 -21.74 -6.00 22.43
C THR A 62 -22.33 -5.06 21.35
N PRO A 63 -23.11 -5.55 20.37
CA PRO A 63 -23.56 -4.73 19.25
C PRO A 63 -24.50 -3.61 19.72
N ALA A 64 -23.92 -2.48 20.10
CA ALA A 64 -24.63 -1.21 20.10
C ALA A 64 -24.79 -0.79 18.64
N GLN A 65 -26.04 -0.50 18.28
CA GLN A 65 -26.59 -0.10 17.00
C GLN A 65 -25.60 0.33 15.91
N PRO A 66 -25.85 -0.06 14.63
CA PRO A 66 -25.11 0.50 13.53
C PRO A 66 -25.30 2.03 13.53
N ALA A 67 -24.24 2.76 13.86
CA ALA A 67 -24.21 4.20 13.62
C ALA A 67 -24.35 4.39 12.10
N GLU A 68 -25.52 4.85 11.68
CA GLU A 68 -25.80 5.32 10.33
C GLU A 68 -24.75 6.37 10.00
N THR A 69 -23.69 5.93 9.30
CA THR A 69 -22.73 6.88 8.76
C THR A 69 -23.39 7.45 7.52
N PRO A 70 -23.63 8.77 7.41
CA PRO A 70 -24.19 9.33 6.20
C PRO A 70 -23.24 9.00 5.06
N ALA A 71 -23.72 8.22 4.10
CA ALA A 71 -22.99 7.91 2.88
C ALA A 71 -22.79 9.23 2.12
N ARG A 72 -21.71 9.95 2.42
CA ARG A 72 -21.33 11.16 1.70
C ARG A 72 -20.92 10.71 0.29
N LYS A 73 -21.87 10.79 -0.65
CA LYS A 73 -21.61 10.60 -2.07
C LYS A 73 -20.40 11.47 -2.44
N PRO A 74 -19.32 10.91 -3.01
CA PRO A 74 -18.26 11.72 -3.58
C PRO A 74 -18.90 12.58 -4.67
N ARG A 75 -18.94 13.90 -4.45
CA ARG A 75 -19.33 14.83 -5.51
C ARG A 75 -18.26 14.69 -6.61
N PRO A 76 -18.63 14.36 -7.86
CA PRO A 76 -17.65 14.29 -8.94
C PRO A 76 -17.08 15.69 -9.14
N THR A 77 -15.82 15.88 -8.74
CA THR A 77 -15.06 17.08 -9.08
C THR A 77 -14.76 17.00 -10.58
N PRO A 78 -15.10 18.03 -11.39
CA PRO A 78 -14.74 18.07 -12.80
C PRO A 78 -13.24 17.90 -12.96
N GLY A 79 -12.84 17.05 -13.90
CA GLY A 79 -11.46 16.61 -14.13
C GLY A 79 -10.51 17.78 -14.31
N ARG A 80 -9.77 18.10 -13.25
CA ARG A 80 -8.47 18.76 -13.38
C ARG A 80 -7.46 17.64 -13.55
N GLU A 81 -7.00 17.46 -14.78
CA GLU A 81 -5.90 16.55 -15.07
C GLU A 81 -4.72 16.98 -14.18
N PRO A 82 -4.25 16.11 -13.26
CA PRO A 82 -3.13 16.48 -12.41
C PRO A 82 -1.93 16.79 -13.31
N PRO A 83 -1.15 17.84 -13.00
CA PRO A 83 0.07 18.11 -13.75
C PRO A 83 0.94 16.84 -13.78
N PRO A 84 1.74 16.62 -14.84
CA PRO A 84 2.66 15.49 -14.92
C PRO A 84 3.71 15.62 -13.81
N GLY A 85 3.37 15.11 -12.63
CA GLY A 85 4.24 15.00 -11.48
C GLY A 85 5.06 13.72 -11.57
N PRO A 86 6.13 13.61 -10.76
CA PRO A 86 6.91 12.38 -10.67
C PRO A 86 5.98 11.20 -10.35
N ALA A 87 6.25 10.04 -10.97
CA ALA A 87 5.45 8.85 -10.79
C ALA A 87 5.30 8.53 -9.29
N PRO A 88 4.08 8.26 -8.80
CA PRO A 88 3.86 8.02 -7.39
C PRO A 88 4.68 6.82 -6.93
N LEU A 89 5.38 6.95 -5.80
CA LEU A 89 6.08 5.83 -5.18
C LEU A 89 5.05 4.74 -4.84
N ARG A 90 5.22 3.57 -5.45
CA ARG A 90 4.35 2.41 -5.25
C ARG A 90 5.08 1.34 -4.47
N LEU A 91 4.38 0.75 -3.50
CA LEU A 91 4.89 -0.42 -2.80
C LEU A 91 5.01 -1.60 -3.78
N PRO A 92 6.00 -2.48 -3.59
CA PRO A 92 6.08 -3.70 -4.38
C PRO A 92 4.81 -4.55 -4.21
N TYR A 93 4.39 -5.21 -5.29
CA TYR A 93 3.19 -6.04 -5.34
C TYR A 93 3.49 -7.54 -5.50
N HIS A 94 4.75 -7.96 -5.54
CA HIS A 94 5.10 -9.36 -5.73
C HIS A 94 4.97 -10.19 -4.44
N PHE A 95 4.74 -11.49 -4.56
CA PHE A 95 4.65 -12.37 -3.40
C PHE A 95 5.98 -12.37 -2.62
N ALA A 96 5.90 -12.36 -1.29
CA ALA A 96 7.05 -12.34 -0.40
C ALA A 96 7.98 -11.12 -0.55
N TRP A 97 7.48 -9.99 -1.07
CA TRP A 97 8.33 -8.83 -1.35
C TRP A 97 9.05 -8.28 -0.12
N LEU A 98 8.44 -8.37 1.06
CA LEU A 98 9.06 -7.85 2.28
C LEU A 98 10.28 -8.69 2.70
N LEU A 99 10.25 -10.00 2.42
CA LEU A 99 11.41 -10.88 2.64
C LEU A 99 12.56 -10.55 1.68
N ARG A 100 12.26 -10.06 0.47
CA ARG A 100 13.26 -9.74 -0.56
C ARG A 100 13.91 -8.37 -0.35
N LEU A 101 13.20 -7.43 0.28
CA LEU A 101 13.73 -6.09 0.56
C LEU A 101 14.78 -6.07 1.65
N VAL A 102 14.77 -7.07 2.54
CA VAL A 102 15.69 -7.16 3.67
C VAL A 102 16.47 -8.46 3.53
N PRO A 103 17.62 -8.44 2.81
CA PRO A 103 18.44 -9.62 2.64
C PRO A 103 18.83 -10.20 4.01
N PRO A 104 18.87 -11.54 4.15
CA PRO A 104 19.34 -12.16 5.38
C PRO A 104 20.82 -11.78 5.60
N THR A 105 21.12 -11.08 6.69
CA THR A 105 22.49 -10.95 7.18
C THR A 105 22.81 -12.14 8.08
N ILE A 106 24.02 -12.66 7.97
CA ILE A 106 24.49 -13.86 8.69
C ILE A 106 24.43 -13.65 10.22
N THR A 107 24.58 -12.41 10.68
CA THR A 107 24.88 -12.08 12.08
C THR A 107 23.70 -11.70 12.96
N GLN A 108 22.54 -11.31 12.41
CA GLN A 108 21.47 -10.68 13.21
C GLN A 108 20.07 -11.30 13.07
N GLY A 109 19.96 -12.44 12.39
CA GLY A 109 18.67 -13.10 12.16
C GLY A 109 17.75 -12.28 11.25
N ASN A 110 17.00 -12.95 10.40
CA ASN A 110 16.11 -12.29 9.44
C ASN A 110 14.77 -11.99 10.14
N ALA A 111 14.48 -10.74 10.47
CA ALA A 111 13.26 -10.36 11.17
C ALA A 111 12.04 -10.37 10.26
N ALA A 112 12.23 -10.33 8.95
CA ALA A 112 11.16 -10.66 8.02
C ALA A 112 10.80 -12.15 8.12
N VAL A 113 11.79 -13.02 8.37
CA VAL A 113 11.58 -14.44 8.73
C VAL A 113 10.99 -14.59 10.13
N ASN A 114 11.47 -13.88 11.15
CA ASN A 114 10.88 -13.94 12.49
C ASN A 114 9.45 -13.41 12.51
N GLY A 115 9.17 -12.34 11.75
CA GLY A 115 7.84 -11.80 11.53
C GLY A 115 6.95 -12.80 10.80
N ARG A 116 7.49 -13.50 9.80
CA ARG A 116 6.79 -14.61 9.13
C ARG A 116 6.43 -15.73 10.12
N ILE A 117 7.39 -16.20 10.90
CA ILE A 117 7.19 -17.27 11.90
C ILE A 117 6.17 -16.83 12.95
N GLY A 118 6.30 -15.60 13.47
CA GLY A 118 5.36 -15.06 14.46
C GLY A 118 3.94 -14.95 13.91
N ILE A 119 3.78 -14.53 12.65
CA ILE A 119 2.46 -14.49 12.01
C ILE A 119 1.93 -15.90 11.73
N GLN A 120 2.77 -16.87 11.37
CA GLN A 120 2.36 -18.27 11.23
C GLN A 120 1.87 -18.83 12.57
N SER A 121 2.66 -18.66 13.64
CA SER A 121 2.29 -19.08 14.99
C SER A 121 0.99 -18.43 15.46
N LEU A 122 0.75 -17.15 15.12
CA LEU A 122 -0.54 -16.51 15.39
C LEU A 122 -1.69 -17.11 14.58
N LEU A 123 -1.45 -17.47 13.31
CA LEU A 123 -2.49 -18.10 12.48
C LEU A 123 -2.81 -19.54 12.91
N ASP A 124 -1.92 -20.17 13.68
CA ASP A 124 -2.16 -21.46 14.33
C ASP A 124 -2.89 -21.31 15.69
N ASP A 125 -3.00 -20.07 16.22
CA ASP A 125 -3.70 -19.80 17.48
C ASP A 125 -5.23 -19.93 17.31
N PRO A 126 -5.89 -20.82 18.07
CA PRO A 126 -7.34 -21.03 17.97
C PRO A 126 -8.15 -19.78 18.33
N GLU A 127 -7.65 -18.90 19.20
CA GLU A 127 -8.31 -17.64 19.56
C GLU A 127 -8.41 -16.71 18.34
N LEU A 128 -7.33 -16.61 17.57
CA LEU A 128 -7.30 -15.82 16.34
C LEU A 128 -8.19 -16.42 15.26
N LEU A 129 -8.15 -17.75 15.10
CA LEU A 129 -9.00 -18.45 14.13
C LEU A 129 -10.49 -18.26 14.44
N ALA A 130 -10.86 -18.33 15.73
CA ALA A 130 -12.22 -18.06 16.17
C ALA A 130 -12.64 -16.61 15.88
N LEU A 131 -11.75 -15.63 16.11
CA LEU A 131 -11.99 -14.24 15.73
C LEU A 131 -12.19 -14.07 14.22
N ILE A 132 -11.36 -14.73 13.40
CA ILE A 132 -11.47 -14.68 11.93
C ILE A 132 -12.78 -15.29 11.44
N ALA A 133 -13.24 -16.39 12.07
CA ALA A 133 -14.49 -17.04 11.74
C ALA A 133 -15.70 -16.14 12.04
N ARG A 134 -15.68 -15.45 13.19
CA ARG A 134 -16.73 -14.49 13.59
C ARG A 134 -16.68 -13.19 12.79
N ASN A 135 -15.48 -12.71 12.46
CA ASN A 135 -15.29 -11.40 11.86
C ASN A 135 -14.47 -11.46 10.55
N ARG A 136 -15.17 -11.42 9.41
CA ARG A 136 -14.51 -11.42 8.09
C ARG A 136 -13.59 -10.22 7.85
N ALA A 137 -13.72 -9.12 8.58
CA ALA A 137 -12.80 -7.99 8.46
C ALA A 137 -11.40 -8.37 8.99
N ALA A 138 -11.31 -9.19 10.04
CA ALA A 138 -10.05 -9.74 10.53
C ALA A 138 -9.37 -10.55 9.42
N GLY A 139 -10.10 -11.48 8.79
CA GLY A 139 -9.55 -12.29 7.71
C GLY A 139 -9.07 -11.47 6.50
N ARG A 140 -9.75 -10.36 6.16
CA ARG A 140 -9.29 -9.45 5.09
C ARG A 140 -7.99 -8.73 5.43
N LEU A 141 -7.72 -8.47 6.71
CA LEU A 141 -6.50 -7.81 7.18
C LEU A 141 -5.27 -8.72 7.03
N PHE A 142 -5.40 -10.01 7.33
CA PHE A 142 -4.28 -10.95 7.27
C PHE A 142 -3.83 -11.29 5.85
N ARG A 143 -4.72 -11.23 4.84
CA ARG A 143 -4.37 -11.53 3.43
C ARG A 143 -3.21 -10.71 2.87
N PRO A 144 -3.25 -9.36 2.90
CA PRO A 144 -2.10 -8.58 2.45
C PRO A 144 -0.86 -8.87 3.28
N LEU A 145 -0.99 -9.13 4.58
CA LEU A 145 0.13 -9.50 5.45
C LEU A 145 0.80 -10.80 5.03
N CYS A 146 0.01 -11.85 4.81
CA CYS A 146 0.48 -13.14 4.32
C CYS A 146 1.17 -12.99 2.96
N HIS A 147 0.60 -12.20 2.06
CA HIS A 147 1.20 -11.95 0.75
C HIS A 147 2.55 -11.21 0.84
N MET A 148 2.66 -10.20 1.71
CA MET A 148 3.91 -9.45 1.94
C MET A 148 5.02 -10.35 2.49
N LEU A 149 4.66 -11.27 3.40
CA LEU A 149 5.58 -12.17 4.10
C LEU A 149 5.80 -13.52 3.39
N GLY A 150 5.14 -13.77 2.27
CA GLY A 150 5.27 -15.04 1.55
C GLY A 150 4.62 -16.23 2.25
N ILE A 151 3.63 -16.00 3.11
CA ILE A 151 2.87 -17.04 3.81
C ILE A 151 1.74 -17.51 2.90
N GLN A 152 1.62 -18.83 2.70
CA GLN A 152 0.47 -19.39 2.00
C GLN A 152 -0.80 -19.12 2.81
N THR A 153 -1.81 -18.54 2.16
CA THR A 153 -3.04 -18.15 2.84
C THR A 153 -3.84 -19.41 3.26
N PRO A 154 -4.09 -19.61 4.58
CA PRO A 154 -4.88 -20.73 5.08
C PRO A 154 -6.26 -20.80 4.43
N PRO A 155 -6.88 -21.99 4.33
CA PRO A 155 -8.21 -22.15 3.73
C PRO A 155 -9.27 -21.22 4.34
N LEU A 156 -9.25 -21.01 5.66
CA LEU A 156 -10.15 -20.10 6.39
C LEU A 156 -10.04 -18.64 5.94
N LEU A 157 -8.87 -18.24 5.43
CA LEU A 157 -8.64 -16.91 4.90
C LEU A 157 -8.95 -16.81 3.40
N ARG A 158 -9.20 -17.90 2.67
CA ARG A 158 -9.49 -17.84 1.23
C ARG A 158 -10.84 -17.19 0.99
N ARG A 159 -10.93 -16.41 -0.10
CA ARG A 159 -12.20 -15.83 -0.53
C ARG A 159 -13.02 -16.97 -1.13
N PRO A 160 -14.33 -17.10 -0.81
CA PRO A 160 -15.17 -18.01 -1.57
C PRO A 160 -15.05 -17.62 -3.05
N LYS A 161 -14.80 -18.62 -3.91
CA LYS A 161 -14.70 -18.42 -5.35
C LYS A 161 -16.09 -17.94 -5.78
N ARG A 162 -16.19 -16.68 -6.21
CA ARG A 162 -17.44 -16.19 -6.79
C ARG A 162 -17.71 -17.06 -8.03
N PRO A 163 -18.91 -17.63 -8.19
CA PRO A 163 -19.29 -18.25 -9.45
C PRO A 163 -18.98 -17.25 -10.56
N ARG A 164 -18.14 -17.66 -11.52
CA ARG A 164 -17.88 -16.83 -12.69
C ARG A 164 -19.23 -16.76 -13.42
N ALA A 165 -19.74 -15.55 -13.63
CA ALA A 165 -20.90 -15.38 -14.49
C ALA A 165 -20.55 -16.02 -15.85
N PRO A 166 -21.48 -16.75 -16.48
CA PRO A 166 -21.23 -17.27 -17.83
C PRO A 166 -20.75 -16.13 -18.71
N ASP A 167 -19.69 -16.38 -19.49
CA ASP A 167 -19.16 -15.38 -20.42
C ASP A 167 -20.32 -14.93 -21.32
N PRO A 168 -20.57 -13.61 -21.46
CA PRO A 168 -21.55 -13.14 -22.42
C PRO A 168 -21.16 -13.71 -23.79
N THR A 169 -22.11 -14.41 -24.44
CA THR A 169 -21.94 -14.92 -25.79
C THR A 169 -21.36 -13.80 -26.66
N PRO A 170 -20.28 -14.04 -27.41
CA PRO A 170 -19.70 -13.02 -28.27
C PRO A 170 -20.81 -12.44 -29.16
N PRO A 171 -20.90 -11.10 -29.28
CA PRO A 171 -21.88 -10.48 -30.14
C PRO A 171 -21.71 -11.01 -31.56
N ASP A 172 -22.83 -11.24 -32.26
CA ASP A 172 -22.85 -11.65 -33.66
C ASP A 172 -21.88 -10.77 -34.47
N PRO A 173 -21.14 -11.36 -35.44
CA PRO A 173 -20.21 -10.61 -36.26
C PRO A 173 -20.96 -9.43 -36.88
N THR A 174 -20.52 -8.22 -36.50
CA THR A 174 -21.05 -6.99 -37.06
C THR A 174 -20.87 -7.06 -38.58
N PRO A 175 -21.90 -6.75 -39.39
CA PRO A 175 -21.76 -6.74 -40.83
C PRO A 175 -20.54 -5.91 -41.25
N PRO A 176 -19.81 -6.32 -42.30
CA PRO A 176 -18.57 -5.67 -42.71
C PRO A 176 -18.74 -4.16 -42.79
N ALA A 177 -17.89 -3.42 -42.07
CA ALA A 177 -17.88 -1.98 -42.11
C ALA A 177 -17.72 -1.50 -43.56
N GLU A 178 -18.65 -0.66 -43.99
CA GLU A 178 -18.59 0.06 -45.25
C GLU A 178 -17.21 0.74 -45.39
N PRO A 179 -16.56 0.66 -46.57
CA PRO A 179 -15.19 1.14 -46.74
C PRO A 179 -15.06 2.60 -46.31
N PRO A 180 -13.93 2.98 -45.69
CA PRO A 180 -13.75 4.32 -45.14
C PRO A 180 -13.92 5.35 -46.25
N ARG A 181 -14.97 6.17 -46.14
CA ARG A 181 -15.12 7.36 -46.98
C ARG A 181 -13.84 8.18 -46.90
N ARG A 182 -13.18 8.38 -48.05
CA ARG A 182 -11.98 9.22 -48.21
C ARG A 182 -12.16 10.49 -47.40
N ARG A 183 -11.35 10.66 -46.35
CA ARG A 183 -11.23 11.94 -45.64
C ARG A 183 -10.80 12.98 -46.67
N GLN A 184 -11.66 13.96 -46.94
CA GLN A 184 -11.27 15.13 -47.71
C GLN A 184 -10.09 15.82 -46.99
N PRO A 185 -9.05 16.26 -47.72
CA PRO A 185 -7.93 16.98 -47.13
C PRO A 185 -8.45 18.23 -46.44
N ARG A 186 -8.25 18.31 -45.12
CA ARG A 186 -8.55 19.52 -44.35
C ARG A 186 -7.59 20.61 -44.83
N ALA A 187 -8.13 21.71 -45.34
CA ALA A 187 -7.36 22.88 -45.76
C ALA A 187 -6.39 23.30 -44.64
N ALA A 188 -5.13 23.54 -45.01
CA ALA A 188 -4.09 23.92 -44.07
C ALA A 188 -4.46 25.20 -43.29
N PRO A 189 -4.13 25.28 -42.00
CA PRO A 189 -4.33 26.48 -41.22
C PRO A 189 -3.47 27.62 -41.78
N ARG A 190 -4.09 28.78 -42.03
CA ARG A 190 -3.39 29.99 -42.45
C ARG A 190 -2.41 30.43 -41.33
N PRO A 191 -1.20 30.92 -41.68
CA PRO A 191 -0.27 31.47 -40.70
C PRO A 191 -0.90 32.69 -40.03
N SER A 192 -0.88 32.70 -38.69
CA SER A 192 -1.31 33.82 -37.87
C SER A 192 -0.26 34.95 -37.93
N PRO A 193 -0.64 36.22 -38.13
CA PRO A 193 0.30 37.33 -38.31
C PRO A 193 0.89 37.89 -37.00
N PHE A 194 0.64 37.28 -35.84
CA PHE A 194 1.07 37.86 -34.56
C PHE A 194 2.36 37.24 -34.03
N PRO A 195 3.41 38.04 -33.75
CA PRO A 195 4.60 37.56 -33.06
C PRO A 195 4.26 37.26 -31.60
N SER A 196 4.42 36.00 -31.21
CA SER A 196 4.35 35.56 -29.81
C SER A 196 5.40 36.31 -28.99
N LYS A 197 4.96 37.03 -27.94
CA LYS A 197 5.87 37.69 -26.98
C LYS A 197 6.83 36.68 -26.34
N PRO A 198 8.09 37.03 -26.08
CA PRO A 198 9.02 36.18 -25.34
C PRO A 198 8.47 35.94 -23.94
N ARG A 199 8.38 34.65 -23.58
CA ARG A 199 7.92 34.17 -22.28
C ARG A 199 9.03 34.42 -21.27
N THR A 200 8.85 35.39 -20.38
CA THR A 200 9.73 35.58 -19.22
C THR A 200 9.65 34.34 -18.32
N PRO A 201 10.79 33.75 -17.92
CA PRO A 201 10.80 32.66 -16.95
C PRO A 201 10.33 33.17 -15.57
N PRO A 202 9.63 32.33 -14.79
CA PRO A 202 9.17 32.69 -13.45
C PRO A 202 10.34 32.85 -12.46
N ALA A 203 10.21 33.82 -11.56
CA ALA A 203 11.26 34.35 -10.66
C ALA A 203 11.74 33.42 -9.53
N TRP A 204 11.50 32.10 -9.58
CA TRP A 204 12.00 31.15 -8.56
C TRP A 204 13.38 30.57 -8.88
N ASP A 205 13.98 30.92 -10.02
CA ASP A 205 15.31 30.44 -10.45
C ASP A 205 16.49 31.13 -9.73
N GLN A 206 16.23 32.01 -8.75
CA GLN A 206 17.29 32.67 -7.96
C GLN A 206 17.58 31.98 -6.61
N HIS A 207 16.80 30.98 -6.20
CA HIS A 207 17.00 30.32 -4.89
C HIS A 207 17.92 29.09 -4.91
N LEU A 208 18.30 28.59 -6.09
CA LEU A 208 19.21 27.44 -6.21
C LEU A 208 20.70 27.79 -6.05
N ALA A 209 21.06 29.08 -5.97
CA ALA A 209 22.42 29.51 -5.66
C ALA A 209 22.73 29.56 -4.13
N PHE A 210 21.73 29.40 -3.26
CA PHE A 210 21.92 29.62 -1.81
C PHE A 210 22.16 28.35 -0.96
N HIS A 211 21.93 27.14 -1.50
CA HIS A 211 22.14 25.90 -0.73
C HIS A 211 23.49 25.22 -0.96
N GLN A 212 24.40 25.81 -1.74
CA GLN A 212 25.75 25.27 -1.97
C GLN A 212 26.80 25.76 -0.95
N ILE A 213 26.41 26.52 0.09
CA ILE A 213 27.34 27.17 1.05
C ILE A 213 27.30 26.57 2.49
N LEU A 214 26.50 25.53 2.78
CA LEU A 214 26.47 24.92 4.13
C LEU A 214 27.03 23.49 4.23
N ALA A 215 27.72 22.99 3.19
CA ALA A 215 28.36 21.67 3.21
C ALA A 215 29.88 21.71 3.45
N THR A 216 30.37 22.75 4.12
CA THR A 216 31.77 22.83 4.58
C THR A 216 31.80 23.48 5.95
N ARG A 217 31.63 22.68 7.01
CA ARG A 217 32.16 22.96 8.35
C ARG A 217 32.11 21.70 9.22
N ASP A 218 33.32 21.18 9.47
CA ASP A 218 33.80 20.56 10.70
C ASP A 218 33.20 19.24 11.17
N PHE A 219 33.90 18.15 10.83
CA PHE A 219 34.09 17.00 11.72
C PHE A 219 35.60 16.76 11.91
N GLN A 220 36.15 17.31 13.00
CA GLN A 220 37.35 16.81 13.67
C GLN A 220 37.11 16.82 15.18
N PHE A 221 37.10 15.62 15.75
CA PHE A 221 37.75 15.12 16.98
C PHE A 221 36.92 14.00 17.61
#